data_AF-A0A9D6RVC4-F1
#
_entry.id   AF-A0A9D6RVC4-F1
#
_cell.length_a   1.000
_cell.length_b   1.000
_cell.length_c   1.000
_cell.angle_alpha   90.00
_cell.angle_beta   90.00
_cell.angle_gamma   90.00
#
_symmetry.space_group_name_H-M   'P 1'
#
loop_
_entity.id
_entity.type
_entity.pdbx_description
1 polymer ?
#
loop_
_entity_poly.entity_id
_entity_poly.type
_entity_poly.pdbx_seq_one_letter_code
_entity_poly.pdbx_strand_id
1 'polypeptide(L)'
;MHGAMAPLTRKDFVTDQEVRWCPGCGDYAILAQMQKLLPTLGVPREQMVFVSGIGCSSRFPYYMQTYGFHTIHGRAPAIATGLKVSRPDLMVWVITGDGDALS
;
A
#
# COMPACT_ATOMS: atom_id res chain seq x y z
N MET A 1 -16.35 12.95 -15.78
CA MET A 1 -17.12 13.54 -14.67
C MET A 1 -17.00 12.57 -13.49
N HIS A 2 -16.03 12.78 -12.60
CA HIS A 2 -15.98 12.00 -11.36
C HIS A 2 -17.09 12.57 -10.46
N GLY A 3 -18.17 11.80 -10.29
CA GLY A 3 -19.25 12.15 -9.37
C GLY A 3 -18.67 12.36 -7.96
N ALA A 4 -19.28 13.26 -7.19
CA ALA A 4 -18.86 13.58 -5.83
C ALA A 4 -18.81 12.30 -4.97
N MET A 5 -17.62 11.73 -4.80
CA MET A 5 -17.40 10.62 -3.89
C MET A 5 -17.53 11.12 -2.46
N ALA A 6 -18.22 10.35 -1.62
CA ALA A 6 -18.25 10.61 -0.19
C ALA A 6 -16.81 10.69 0.35
N PRO A 7 -16.54 11.61 1.30
CA PRO A 7 -15.20 11.74 1.86
C PRO A 7 -14.76 10.43 2.49
N LEU A 8 -13.62 9.91 2.04
CA LEU A 8 -13.02 8.71 2.63
C LEU A 8 -12.54 9.03 4.06
N THR A 9 -12.45 7.98 4.87
CA THR A 9 -11.96 8.03 6.23
C THR A 9 -10.87 6.99 6.44
N ARG A 10 -10.16 7.05 7.57
CA ARG A 10 -9.18 6.02 7.94
C ARG A 10 -9.76 4.61 7.88
N LYS A 11 -11.03 4.43 8.31
CA LYS A 11 -11.67 3.11 8.38
C LYS A 11 -11.77 2.45 7.00
N ASP A 12 -11.91 3.24 5.94
CA ASP A 12 -12.03 2.75 4.57
C ASP A 12 -10.73 2.14 4.01
N PHE A 13 -9.59 2.36 4.71
CA PHE A 13 -8.27 1.83 4.36
C PHE A 13 -7.79 0.69 5.26
N VAL A 14 -8.57 0.32 6.28
CA VAL A 14 -8.24 -0.76 7.23
C VAL A 14 -8.90 -2.06 6.79
N THR A 15 -8.14 -3.14 6.76
CA THR A 15 -8.63 -4.50 6.49
C THR A 15 -9.08 -5.20 7.77
N ASP A 16 -9.79 -6.32 7.63
CA ASP A 16 -10.10 -7.25 8.73
C ASP A 16 -8.94 -8.21 9.08
N GLN A 17 -7.86 -8.18 8.31
CA GLN A 17 -6.69 -9.04 8.52
C GLN A 17 -5.93 -8.69 9.80
N GLU A 18 -5.57 -9.74 10.55
CA GLU A 18 -4.71 -9.61 11.72
C GLU A 18 -3.29 -9.23 11.32
N VAL A 19 -2.75 -8.18 11.95
CA VAL A 19 -1.40 -7.70 11.69
C VAL A 19 -0.39 -8.57 12.44
N ARG A 20 0.43 -9.30 11.68
CA ARG A 20 1.40 -10.30 12.19
C ARG A 20 2.82 -9.75 12.42
N TRP A 21 2.94 -8.47 12.79
CA TRP A 21 4.23 -7.90 13.18
C TRP A 21 4.47 -8.11 14.67
N CYS A 22 5.74 -8.10 15.09
CA CYS A 22 6.09 -8.24 16.49
C CYS A 22 5.53 -7.06 17.33
N PRO A 23 5.15 -7.27 18.60
CA PRO A 23 4.78 -6.18 19.49
C PRO A 23 5.88 -5.11 19.55
N GLY A 24 5.50 -3.84 19.33
CA GLY A 24 6.45 -2.72 19.29
C GLY A 24 7.16 -2.51 17.95
N CYS A 25 6.84 -3.28 16.91
CA CYS A 25 7.40 -3.07 15.56
C CYS A 25 7.03 -1.68 15.01
N GLY A 26 8.00 -0.99 14.39
CA GLY A 26 7.79 0.34 13.79
C GLY A 26 6.83 0.35 12.60
N ASP A 27 6.63 -0.79 11.92
CA ASP A 27 5.73 -0.90 10.77
C ASP A 27 4.27 -0.58 11.14
N TYR A 28 3.86 -0.80 12.40
CA TYR A 28 2.55 -0.38 12.91
C TYR A 28 2.34 1.13 12.78
N ALA A 29 3.37 1.92 13.08
CA ALA A 29 3.31 3.37 12.98
C ALA A 29 3.18 3.80 11.51
N ILE A 30 3.98 3.21 10.62
CA ILE A 30 3.93 3.48 9.17
C ILE A 30 2.54 3.17 8.62
N LEU A 31 1.97 2.00 8.95
CA LEU A 31 0.63 1.60 8.53
C LEU A 31 -0.44 2.58 9.04
N ALA A 32 -0.39 2.92 10.33
CA ALA A 32 -1.36 3.81 10.93
C ALA A 32 -1.31 5.23 10.32
N GLN A 33 -0.12 5.74 10.00
CA GLN A 33 0.01 7.05 9.35
C GLN A 33 -0.45 7.01 7.90
N MET A 34 -0.13 5.95 7.15
CA MET A 34 -0.60 5.82 5.78
C MET A 34 -2.13 5.78 5.71
N GLN A 35 -2.79 4.97 6.55
CA GLN A 35 -4.26 4.91 6.61
C GLN A 35 -4.91 6.23 7.04
N LYS A 36 -4.21 7.10 7.79
CA LYS A 36 -4.69 8.45 8.13
C LYS A 36 -4.49 9.44 6.98
N LEU A 37 -3.40 9.30 6.23
CA LEU A 37 -3.02 10.21 5.15
C LEU A 37 -3.85 9.99 3.89
N LEU A 38 -3.99 8.74 3.43
CA LEU A 38 -4.63 8.43 2.14
C LEU A 38 -6.04 9.04 1.95
N PRO A 39 -6.93 9.09 2.95
CA PRO A 39 -8.22 9.76 2.83
C PRO A 39 -8.12 11.24 2.43
N THR A 40 -7.04 11.92 2.84
CA THR A 40 -6.84 13.35 2.58
C THR A 40 -6.41 13.65 1.14
N LEU A 41 -5.99 12.63 0.39
CA LEU A 41 -5.53 12.79 -0.99
C LEU A 41 -6.68 12.94 -1.99
N GLY A 42 -7.93 12.69 -1.58
CA GLY A 42 -9.09 12.78 -2.45
C GLY A 42 -9.10 11.75 -3.60
N VAL A 43 -8.31 10.68 -3.48
CA VAL A 43 -8.21 9.62 -4.49
C VAL A 43 -9.01 8.40 -4.04
N PRO A 44 -9.82 7.78 -4.92
CA PRO A 44 -10.57 6.57 -4.61
C PRO A 44 -9.64 5.41 -4.25
N ARG A 45 -10.03 4.57 -3.28
CA ARG A 45 -9.21 3.43 -2.84
C ARG A 45 -8.94 2.42 -3.97
N GLU A 46 -9.88 2.27 -4.89
CA GLU A 46 -9.78 1.43 -6.09
C GLU A 46 -8.83 1.99 -7.15
N GLN A 47 -8.39 3.25 -7.02
CA GLN A 47 -7.34 3.85 -7.86
C GLN A 47 -5.95 3.82 -7.18
N MET A 48 -5.85 3.27 -5.97
CA MET A 48 -4.59 3.11 -5.24
C MET A 48 -4.12 1.66 -5.30
N VAL A 49 -2.82 1.47 -5.56
CA VAL A 49 -2.20 0.14 -5.58
C VAL A 49 -0.92 0.13 -4.77
N PHE A 50 -0.84 -0.74 -3.77
CA PHE A 50 0.39 -0.97 -2.99
C PHE A 50 1.14 -2.19 -3.51
N VAL A 51 2.39 -2.01 -3.95
CA VAL A 51 3.25 -3.07 -4.46
C VAL A 51 4.39 -3.29 -3.48
N SER A 52 4.61 -4.53 -3.05
CA SER A 52 5.68 -4.90 -2.12
C SER A 52 6.49 -6.10 -2.60
N GLY A 53 7.70 -6.27 -2.06
CA GLY A 53 8.56 -7.43 -2.32
C GLY A 53 8.36 -8.50 -1.26
N ILE A 54 9.43 -8.93 -0.56
CA ILE A 54 9.36 -9.95 0.51
C ILE A 54 10.04 -9.44 1.78
N GLY A 55 9.39 -9.67 2.93
CA GLY A 55 9.89 -9.27 4.25
C GLY A 55 8.76 -8.95 5.22
N CYS A 56 9.10 -8.58 6.46
CA CYS A 56 8.12 -8.11 7.44
C CYS A 56 7.35 -6.90 6.90
N SER A 57 8.07 -5.87 6.45
CA SER A 57 7.50 -4.67 5.82
C SER A 57 6.63 -5.00 4.62
N SER A 58 7.00 -5.99 3.80
CA SER A 58 6.28 -6.34 2.58
C SER A 58 4.92 -6.99 2.81
N ARG A 59 4.55 -7.30 4.06
CA ARG A 59 3.17 -7.69 4.41
C ARG A 59 2.20 -6.51 4.36
N PHE A 60 2.68 -5.27 4.27
CA PHE A 60 1.88 -4.05 4.29
C PHE A 60 0.65 -4.05 3.37
N PRO A 61 0.70 -4.53 2.10
CA PRO A 61 -0.49 -4.55 1.25
C PRO A 61 -1.63 -5.42 1.78
N TYR A 62 -1.35 -6.43 2.61
CA TYR A 62 -2.40 -7.23 3.26
C TYR A 62 -3.22 -6.45 4.28
N TYR A 63 -2.70 -5.33 4.77
CA TYR A 63 -3.31 -4.52 5.82
C TYR A 63 -3.91 -3.21 5.29
N MET A 64 -3.97 -3.07 3.96
CA MET A 64 -4.52 -1.93 3.25
C MET A 64 -5.75 -2.36 2.44
N GLN A 65 -6.88 -1.67 2.65
CA GLN A 65 -8.13 -1.95 1.93
C GLN A 65 -8.13 -1.30 0.52
N THR A 66 -7.10 -1.57 -0.26
CA THR A 66 -6.87 -1.09 -1.63
C THR A 66 -6.54 -2.27 -2.54
N TYR A 67 -6.27 -2.04 -3.83
CA TYR A 67 -5.56 -3.05 -4.61
C TYR A 67 -4.12 -3.19 -4.09
N GLY A 68 -3.56 -4.40 -4.20
CA GLY A 68 -2.22 -4.66 -3.72
C GLY A 68 -1.56 -5.88 -4.38
N PHE A 69 -0.24 -5.82 -4.50
CA PHE A 69 0.60 -6.92 -4.96
C PHE A 69 1.66 -7.22 -3.89
N HIS A 70 1.67 -8.45 -3.40
CA HIS A 70 2.81 -9.00 -2.67
C HIS A 70 3.63 -9.84 -3.66
N THR A 71 4.74 -9.28 -4.12
CA THR A 71 5.51 -9.80 -5.25
C THR A 71 6.66 -10.69 -4.79
N ILE A 72 7.73 -10.79 -5.57
CA ILE A 72 8.93 -11.55 -5.23
C ILE A 72 10.02 -10.62 -4.71
N HIS A 73 10.93 -11.18 -3.91
CA HIS A 73 11.97 -10.43 -3.21
C HIS A 73 12.77 -9.54 -4.16
N GLY A 74 12.87 -8.25 -3.82
CA GLY A 74 13.60 -7.25 -4.60
C GLY A 74 13.06 -6.96 -5.99
N ARG A 75 11.80 -7.29 -6.28
CA ARG A 75 11.17 -7.00 -7.60
C ARG A 75 9.96 -6.09 -7.52
N ALA A 76 9.64 -5.52 -6.36
CA ALA A 76 8.53 -4.57 -6.21
C ALA A 76 8.65 -3.37 -7.19
N PRO A 77 9.82 -2.72 -7.37
CA PRO A 77 9.94 -1.62 -8.33
C PRO A 77 9.74 -2.03 -9.79
N ALA A 78 10.19 -3.25 -10.16
CA ALA A 78 10.01 -3.77 -11.52
C ALA A 78 8.53 -3.98 -11.84
N ILE A 79 7.78 -4.61 -10.94
CA ILE A 79 6.32 -4.80 -11.08
C ILE A 79 5.58 -3.46 -11.05
N ALA A 80 5.93 -2.58 -10.11
CA ALA A 80 5.31 -1.26 -9.99
C ALA A 80 5.52 -0.41 -11.24
N THR A 81 6.69 -0.50 -11.87
CA THR A 81 6.99 0.19 -13.13
C THR A 81 6.11 -0.33 -14.27
N GLY A 82 6.01 -1.65 -14.43
CA GLY A 82 5.12 -2.25 -15.44
C GLY A 82 3.66 -1.84 -15.24
N LEU A 83 3.20 -1.82 -13.99
CA LEU A 83 1.86 -1.35 -13.64
C LEU A 83 1.68 0.13 -13.99
N LYS A 84 2.60 1.01 -13.57
CA LYS A 84 2.47 2.45 -13.78
C LYS A 84 2.55 2.85 -15.25
N VAL A 85 3.36 2.16 -16.05
CA VAL A 85 3.42 2.36 -17.51
C VAL A 85 2.12 1.92 -18.18
N SER A 86 1.55 0.78 -17.76
CA SER A 86 0.32 0.24 -18.36
C SER A 86 -0.95 0.98 -17.91
N ARG A 87 -0.95 1.51 -16.69
CA ARG A 87 -2.07 2.20 -16.05
C ARG A 87 -1.59 3.51 -15.40
N PRO A 88 -1.30 4.55 -16.21
CA PRO A 88 -0.76 5.81 -15.71
C PRO A 88 -1.76 6.59 -14.84
N ASP A 89 -3.05 6.25 -14.89
CA ASP A 89 -4.12 6.82 -14.06
C ASP A 89 -4.07 6.34 -12.60
N LEU A 90 -3.45 5.19 -12.30
CA LEU A 90 -3.39 4.65 -10.95
C LEU A 90 -2.34 5.36 -10.08
N MET A 91 -2.65 5.50 -8.80
CA MET A 91 -1.71 5.92 -7.77
C MET A 91 -0.98 4.69 -7.22
N VAL A 92 0.25 4.47 -7.72
CA VAL A 92 1.07 3.31 -7.39
C VAL A 92 2.03 3.66 -6.26
N TRP A 93 2.00 2.89 -5.17
CA TRP A 93 2.88 3.00 -4.02
C TRP A 93 3.76 1.77 -3.93
N VAL A 94 5.06 1.97 -3.67
CA VAL A 94 5.99 0.88 -3.40
C VAL A 94 6.33 0.87 -1.92
N ILE A 95 6.21 -0.30 -1.29
CA ILE A 95 6.58 -0.52 0.11
C ILE A 95 7.54 -1.70 0.21
N THR A 96 8.72 -1.45 0.74
CA THR A 96 9.82 -2.43 0.79
C THR A 96 10.55 -2.31 2.12
N GLY A 97 11.19 -3.39 2.53
CA GLY A 97 12.24 -3.32 3.56
C GLY A 97 13.53 -2.76 2.97
N ASP A 98 14.47 -2.44 3.84
CA ASP A 98 15.84 -2.11 3.47
C ASP A 98 16.52 -3.25 2.70
N GLY A 99 16.49 -4.48 3.25
CA GLY A 99 17.06 -5.65 2.57
C GLY A 99 16.30 -6.08 1.32
N ASP A 100 15.01 -5.75 1.21
CA ASP A 100 14.23 -6.01 0.00
C ASP A 100 14.55 -5.01 -1.12
N ALA A 101 14.94 -3.77 -0.79
CA ALA A 101 15.21 -2.74 -1.79
C ALA A 101 16.69 -2.58 -2.16
N LEU A 102 17.61 -2.89 -1.25
CA LEU A 102 19.01 -2.46 -1.34
C LEU A 102 20.03 -3.61 -1.30
N SER A 103 19.59 -4.87 -1.25
CA SER A 103 20.47 -6.05 -1.23
C SER A 103 20.38 -6.89 -2.51
#